data_AF-A0A2T5ENA7-F1
#
_entry.id   AF-A0A2T5ENA7-F1
#
_cell.length_a   1.000
_cell.length_b   1.000
_cell.length_c   1.000
_cell.angle_alpha   90.00
_cell.angle_beta   90.00
_cell.angle_gamma   90.00
#
_symmetry.space_group_name_H-M   'P 1'
#
loop_
_entity.id
_entity.type
_entity.pdbx_description
1 polymer ?
#
loop_
_entity_poly.entity_id
_entity_poly.type
_entity_poly.pdbx_seq_one_letter_code
_entity_poly.pdbx_strand_id
1 'polypeptide(L)' 'EVRLEHACERLLAGEKISDVAFDSGFNDPSYFSQRFKHHFGMSPSKFAENSEE' A
#
# COMPACT_ATOMS: atom_id res chain seq x y z
N GLU A 1 -8.50 9.78 -1.47
CA GLU A 1 -8.16 9.27 -2.81
C GLU A 1 -8.61 7.83 -2.84
N VAL A 2 -9.71 7.50 -3.52
CA VAL A 2 -10.36 6.17 -3.41
C VAL A 2 -9.39 5.00 -3.67
N ARG A 3 -8.36 5.22 -4.50
CA ARG A 3 -7.31 4.22 -4.81
C ARG A 3 -6.42 3.88 -3.62
N LEU A 4 -6.08 4.87 -2.79
CA LEU A 4 -5.18 4.67 -1.65
C LEU A 4 -5.89 3.97 -0.48
N GLU A 5 -7.20 4.20 -0.35
CA GLU A 5 -8.04 3.53 0.66
C GLU A 5 -8.19 2.04 0.36
N HIS A 6 -8.54 1.67 -0.88
CA HIS A 6 -8.56 0.26 -1.32
C HIS A 6 -7.17 -0.40 -1.18
N ALA A 7 -6.10 0.31 -1.53
CA ALA A 7 -4.75 -0.21 -1.37
C ALA A 7 -4.44 -0.58 0.09
N CYS A 8 -4.92 0.24 1.02
CA CYS A 8 -4.77 0.02 2.46
C CYS A 8 -5.46 -1.28 2.92
N GLU A 9 -6.69 -1.51 2.48
CA GLU A 9 -7.45 -2.73 2.80
C GLU A 9 -6.74 -3.99 2.32
N ARG A 10 -6.14 -3.96 1.13
CA ARG A 10 -5.41 -5.11 0.59
C ARG A 10 -4.08 -5.34 1.29
N LEU A 11 -3.37 -4.27 1.65
CA LEU A 11 -2.15 -4.38 2.46
C LEU A 11 -2.46 -5.01 3.83
N LEU A 12 -3.59 -4.64 4.45
CA LEU A 12 -4.06 -5.28 5.69
C LEU A 12 -4.50 -6.74 5.48
N ALA A 13 -4.95 -7.09 4.28
CA ALA A 13 -5.22 -8.49 3.93
C ALA A 13 -3.94 -9.33 3.74
N GLY A 14 -2.75 -8.74 3.90
CA GLY A 14 -1.47 -9.41 3.71
C GLY A 14 -1.03 -9.51 2.24
N GLU A 15 -1.64 -8.74 1.34
CA GLU A 15 -1.21 -8.72 -0.05
C GLU A 15 0.16 -8.05 -0.22
N LYS A 16 0.88 -8.49 -1.25
CA LYS A 16 2.17 -7.89 -1.60
C LYS A 16 1.98 -6.46 -2.09
N ILE A 17 2.83 -5.57 -1.58
CA ILE A 17 2.87 -4.15 -1.94
C ILE A 17 2.94 -3.95 -3.45
N SER A 18 3.71 -4.79 -4.16
CA SER A 18 3.83 -4.73 -5.62
C SER A 18 2.48 -4.96 -6.30
N ASP A 19 1.76 -6.02 -5.92
CA ASP A 19 0.46 -6.36 -6.50
C ASP A 19 -0.59 -5.27 -6.20
N VAL A 20 -0.58 -4.76 -4.96
CA VAL A 20 -1.42 -3.64 -4.54
C VAL A 20 -1.12 -2.37 -5.34
N ALA A 21 0.16 -2.07 -5.58
CA ALA A 21 0.58 -0.91 -6.37
C ALA A 21 0.06 -1.01 -7.81
N PHE A 22 0.28 -2.16 -8.47
CA PHE A 22 -0.16 -2.38 -9.84
C PHE A 22 -1.68 -2.28 -9.98
N ASP A 23 -2.43 -2.89 -9.06
CA ASP A 23 -3.89 -2.86 -9.08
C ASP A 23 -4.46 -1.47 -8.82
N SER A 24 -3.80 -0.71 -7.93
CA SER A 24 -4.15 0.68 -7.64
C SER A 24 -3.78 1.64 -8.80
N GLY A 25 -3.21 1.13 -9.89
CA GLY A 25 -2.84 1.88 -11.09
C GLY A 25 -1.45 2.52 -11.03
N PHE A 26 -0.58 2.05 -10.13
CA PHE A 26 0.81 2.46 -10.06
C PHE A 26 1.70 1.46 -10.80
N ASN A 27 2.47 1.94 -11.76
CA ASN A 27 3.44 1.10 -12.48
C ASN A 27 4.71 0.83 -11.68
N ASP A 28 4.92 1.55 -10.58
CA ASP A 28 6.13 1.44 -9.76
C ASP A 28 5.78 1.33 -8.27
N PRO A 29 6.09 0.19 -7.61
CA PRO A 29 5.85 -0.02 -6.18
C PRO A 29 6.61 0.95 -5.28
N SER A 30 7.76 1.44 -5.71
CA SER A 30 8.57 2.41 -4.95
C SER A 30 7.88 3.77 -4.94
N TYR A 31 7.37 4.19 -6.10
CA TYR A 31 6.59 5.42 -6.22
C TYR A 31 5.28 5.33 -5.43
N PHE A 32 4.57 4.20 -5.51
CA PHE A 32 3.40 3.93 -4.69
C PHE A 32 3.74 4.07 -3.19
N SER A 33 4.81 3.44 -2.73
CA SER A 33 5.22 3.48 -1.32
C SER A 33 5.51 4.90 -0.83
N GLN A 34 6.11 5.73 -1.68
CA GLN A 34 6.39 7.12 -1.35
C GLN A 34 5.13 7.97 -1.30
N ARG A 35 4.19 7.77 -2.24
CA ARG A 35 2.87 8.45 -2.24
C ARG A 35 1.99 8.00 -1.08
N PHE A 36 1.95 6.70 -0.82
CA PHE A 36 1.24 6.09 0.30
C PHE A 36 1.77 6.64 1.64
N LYS A 37 3.09 6.68 1.83
CA LYS A 37 3.70 7.30 3.01
C LYS A 37 3.40 8.77 3.14
N HIS A 38 3.36 9.52 2.04
CA HIS A 38 3.01 10.94 2.07
C HIS A 38 1.54 11.15 2.47
N HIS A 39 0.65 10.26 2.06
CA HIS A 39 -0.79 10.35 2.36
C HIS A 39 -1.15 9.85 3.76
N PHE A 40 -0.63 8.67 4.15
CA PHE A 40 -0.94 8.00 5.43
C PHE A 40 0.09 8.25 6.54
N GLY A 41 1.22 8.90 6.23
CA GLY A 41 2.30 9.13 7.18
C GLY A 41 3.20 7.91 7.43
N MET A 42 2.86 6.73 6.91
CA MET A 42 3.63 5.49 7.10
C MET A 42 3.78 4.69 5.81
N SER A 43 4.86 3.93 5.70
CA SER A 43 5.15 3.11 4.50
C SER A 43 4.22 1.90 4.41
N PRO A 44 3.79 1.49 3.20
CA PRO A 44 2.90 0.34 3.02
C PRO A 44 3.51 -0.96 3.54
N SER A 45 4.85 -1.12 3.54
CA SER A 45 5.52 -2.26 4.18
C SER A 45 5.24 -2.35 5.67
N LYS A 46 5.24 -1.22 6.38
CA LYS A 46 4.91 -1.19 7.82
C LYS A 46 3.44 -1.46 8.05
N PHE A 47 2.58 -1.08 7.10
CA PHE A 47 1.15 -1.33 7.17
C PHE A 47 0.84 -2.82 6.99
N ALA A 48 1.50 -3.48 6.04
CA ALA A 48 1.35 -4.90 5.76
C ALA A 48 1.96 -5.78 6.86
N GLU A 49 3.14 -5.41 7.39
CA GLU A 49 3.84 -6.14 8.46
C GLU A 49 3.03 -6.20 9.78
N ASN A 50 2.14 -5.22 10.02
CA ASN A 50 1.34 -5.14 11.23
C ASN A 50 0.07 -6.02 11.23
N SER A 51 -0.16 -6.83 10.18
CA SER A 51 -1.28 -7.79 10.14
C SER A 51 -0.88 -9.21 10.59
N GLU A 52 0.38 -9.40 10.98
CA GLU A 52 0.87 -10.62 11.63
C GLU A 52 0.88 -10.45 13.16
N GLU A 53 -0.30 -10.34 13.78
CA GLU A 53 -0.51 -10.62 15.23
C GLU A 53 -1.86 -11.31 15.48
#